data_AF-C9R9Z4-F1
#
_entry.id   AF-C9R9Z4-F1
#
_cell.length_a   1.000
_cell.length_b   1.000
_cell.length_c   1.000
_cell.angle_alpha   90.00
_cell.angle_beta   90.00
_cell.angle_gamma   90.00
#
_symmetry.space_group_name_H-M   'P 1'
#
loop_
_entity.id
_entity.type
_entity.pdbx_description
1 polymer ?
#
loop_
_entity_poly.entity_id
_entity_poly.type
_entity_poly.pdbx_seq_one_letter_code
_entity_poly.pdbx_strand_id
1 'polypeptide(L)'
;MAVTPVGSSPGAGVFPESRSPKGSSFSDYLNQFLDRLERARAEADTALRDFLTGKAELHTVMIAAQEARLWLELAVQLRNKLVEAYQEISRMQI
;
A
#
# COMPACT_ATOMS: atom_id res chain seq x y z
N MET A 1 -50.17 45.51 23.20
CA MET A 1 -50.37 44.20 23.88
C MET A 1 -49.79 43.13 22.97
N ALA A 2 -48.86 42.31 23.50
CA ALA A 2 -48.02 41.26 22.87
C ALA A 2 -47.09 41.74 21.73
N VAL A 3 -45.80 42.06 21.90
CA VAL A 3 -44.59 41.22 22.18
C VAL A 3 -44.50 39.89 21.43
N THR A 4 -43.56 39.83 20.47
CA THR A 4 -42.74 38.66 20.15
C THR A 4 -41.27 39.06 20.03
N PRO A 5 -40.32 38.19 20.42
CA PRO A 5 -38.94 38.59 20.71
C PRO A 5 -37.99 38.34 19.53
N VAL A 6 -36.90 39.11 19.54
CA VAL A 6 -35.67 38.88 18.77
C VAL A 6 -34.99 37.60 19.26
N GLY A 7 -34.58 36.74 18.32
CA GLY A 7 -33.87 35.49 18.57
C GLY A 7 -32.88 35.23 17.43
N SER A 8 -31.66 35.71 17.63
CA SER A 8 -30.44 35.41 16.89
C SER A 8 -30.13 33.92 16.81
N SER A 9 -29.80 33.38 15.63
CA SER A 9 -28.46 32.82 15.39
C SER A 9 -28.28 32.37 13.91
N PRO A 10 -27.13 32.69 13.28
CA PRO A 10 -26.75 32.23 11.96
C PRO A 10 -26.02 30.88 12.00
N GLY A 11 -26.11 30.09 10.92
CA GLY A 11 -25.22 28.95 10.70
C GLY A 11 -25.92 27.60 10.68
N ALA A 12 -26.63 27.29 9.60
CA ALA A 12 -26.74 25.91 9.17
C ALA A 12 -25.37 25.51 8.61
N GLY A 13 -24.62 24.74 9.39
CA GLY A 13 -23.30 24.27 9.05
C GLY A 13 -23.31 23.55 7.72
N VAL A 14 -22.72 24.19 6.71
CA VAL A 14 -21.96 23.50 5.68
C VAL A 14 -20.92 22.67 6.44
N PHE A 15 -21.20 21.38 6.60
CA PHE A 15 -20.15 20.43 6.94
C PHE A 15 -19.05 20.66 5.90
N PRO A 16 -17.85 21.10 6.31
CA PRO A 16 -16.74 21.11 5.39
C PRO A 16 -16.57 19.66 4.96
N GLU A 17 -16.84 19.38 3.68
CA GLU A 17 -16.33 18.18 3.05
C GLU A 17 -14.83 18.24 3.29
N SER A 18 -14.37 17.46 4.28
CA SER A 18 -12.97 17.29 4.59
C SER A 18 -12.35 16.77 3.31
N ARG A 19 -11.81 17.70 2.52
CA ARG A 19 -10.91 17.43 1.42
C ARG A 19 -9.71 16.77 2.07
N SER A 20 -9.78 15.45 2.21
CA SER A 20 -8.63 14.63 2.56
C SER A 20 -7.53 15.07 1.61
N PRO A 21 -6.33 15.40 2.12
CA PRO A 21 -5.23 15.71 1.23
C PRO A 21 -5.11 14.53 0.27
N LYS A 22 -5.05 14.81 -1.04
CA LYS A 22 -4.68 13.82 -2.06
C LYS A 22 -3.20 13.43 -1.88
N GLY A 23 -2.82 12.99 -0.68
CA GLY A 23 -1.61 12.23 -0.46
C GLY A 23 -1.87 10.81 -0.90
N SER A 24 -0.83 10.14 -1.43
CA SER A 24 -0.91 8.74 -1.82
C SER A 24 -1.50 7.91 -0.68
N SER A 25 -2.56 7.15 -0.97
CA SER A 25 -3.19 6.28 0.01
C SER A 25 -2.26 5.11 0.34
N PHE A 26 -2.45 4.48 1.50
CA PHE A 26 -1.74 3.23 1.82
C PHE A 26 -1.93 2.15 0.75
N SER A 27 -3.13 2.10 0.13
CA SER A 27 -3.39 1.20 -1.00
C SER A 27 -2.50 1.48 -2.20
N ASP A 28 -2.16 2.75 -2.46
CA ASP A 28 -1.26 3.12 -3.57
C ASP A 28 0.16 2.64 -3.29
N TYR A 29 0.63 2.75 -2.04
CA TYR A 29 1.92 2.21 -1.63
C TYR A 29 1.95 0.68 -1.70
N LEU A 30 0.88 0.02 -1.27
CA LEU A 30 0.75 -1.43 -1.37
C LEU A 30 0.76 -1.91 -2.82
N ASN A 31 0.03 -1.23 -3.71
CA ASN A 31 0.03 -1.54 -5.14
C ASN A 31 1.43 -1.34 -5.74
N GLN A 32 2.09 -0.21 -5.45
CA GLN A 32 3.47 0.01 -5.90
C GLN A 32 4.44 -1.04 -5.37
N PHE A 33 4.25 -1.51 -4.14
CA PHE A 33 5.06 -2.58 -3.57
C PHE A 33 4.86 -3.90 -4.33
N LEU A 34 3.61 -4.27 -4.62
CA LEU A 34 3.29 -5.48 -5.39
C LEU A 34 3.86 -5.40 -6.81
N ASP A 35 3.76 -4.22 -7.45
CA ASP A 35 4.38 -3.99 -8.77
C ASP A 35 5.89 -4.17 -8.73
N ARG A 36 6.56 -3.71 -7.66
CA ARG A 36 8.01 -3.90 -7.48
C ARG A 36 8.38 -5.35 -7.25
N LEU A 37 7.61 -6.09 -6.46
CA LEU A 37 7.81 -7.52 -6.24
C LEU A 37 7.72 -8.30 -7.55
N GLU A 38 6.70 -8.02 -8.37
CA GLU A 38 6.53 -8.70 -9.66
C GLU A 38 7.70 -8.38 -10.61
N ARG A 39 8.14 -7.11 -10.65
CA ARG A 39 9.31 -6.72 -11.44
C ARG A 39 10.58 -7.43 -10.97
N ALA A 40 10.86 -7.46 -9.67
CA ALA A 40 12.05 -8.11 -9.14
C ALA A 40 12.06 -9.62 -9.47
N ARG A 41 10.90 -10.28 -9.40
CA ARG A 41 10.75 -11.67 -9.86
C ARG A 41 11.04 -11.80 -11.35
N ALA A 42 10.40 -10.97 -12.19
CA ALA A 42 10.58 -11.03 -13.64
C ALA A 42 12.03 -10.73 -14.07
N GLU A 43 12.71 -9.85 -13.35
CA GLU A 43 14.12 -9.52 -13.56
C GLU A 43 15.03 -10.69 -13.21
N ALA A 44 14.78 -11.39 -12.09
CA ALA A 44 15.49 -12.63 -11.76
C ALA A 44 15.29 -13.72 -12.82
N ASP A 45 14.07 -13.90 -13.32
CA ASP A 45 13.75 -14.84 -14.40
C ASP A 45 14.45 -14.45 -15.71
N THR A 46 14.53 -13.15 -16.02
CA THR A 46 15.21 -12.63 -17.20
C THR A 46 16.72 -12.82 -17.11
N ALA A 47 17.32 -12.46 -15.97
CA ALA A 47 18.74 -12.66 -15.71
C ALA A 47 19.12 -14.13 -15.85
N LEU A 48 18.29 -15.06 -15.35
CA LEU A 48 18.49 -16.49 -15.51
C LEU A 48 18.49 -16.91 -16.99
N ARG A 49 17.55 -16.41 -17.78
CA ARG A 49 17.50 -16.68 -19.23
C ARG A 49 18.71 -16.12 -19.96
N ASP A 50 19.14 -14.91 -19.60
CA ASP A 50 20.31 -14.28 -20.20
C ASP A 50 21.60 -15.03 -19.84
N PHE A 51 21.70 -15.57 -18.63
CA PHE A 51 22.81 -16.44 -18.25
C PHE A 51 22.82 -17.75 -19.05
N LEU A 52 21.66 -18.40 -19.21
CA LEU A 52 21.55 -19.64 -20.01
C LEU A 52 21.87 -19.40 -21.50
N THR A 53 21.65 -18.18 -22.00
CA THR A 53 21.99 -17.80 -23.39
C THR A 53 23.39 -17.21 -23.53
N GLY A 54 24.18 -17.15 -22.45
CA GLY A 54 25.55 -16.64 -22.44
C GLY A 54 25.66 -15.12 -22.53
N LYS A 55 24.56 -14.38 -22.30
CA LYS A 55 24.48 -12.91 -22.36
C LYS A 55 24.66 -12.23 -21.01
N ALA A 56 24.54 -12.97 -19.91
CA ALA A 56 24.71 -12.45 -18.55
C ALA A 56 25.68 -13.33 -17.75
N GLU A 57 26.39 -12.69 -16.82
CA GLU A 57 27.29 -13.35 -15.87
C GLU A 57 26.49 -13.98 -14.72
N LEU A 58 27.03 -15.05 -14.12
CA LEU A 58 26.41 -15.73 -12.97
C LEU A 58 26.15 -14.75 -11.81
N HIS A 59 27.02 -13.76 -11.63
CA HIS A 59 26.87 -12.74 -10.59
C HIS A 59 25.59 -11.91 -10.74
N THR A 60 25.19 -11.57 -11.96
CA THR A 60 23.96 -10.81 -12.24
C THR A 60 22.72 -11.61 -11.85
N VAL A 61 22.71 -12.92 -12.15
CA VAL A 61 21.62 -13.82 -11.73
C VAL A 61 21.53 -13.91 -10.21
N MET A 62 22.68 -14.04 -9.53
CA MET A 62 22.72 -14.12 -8.08
C MET A 62 22.21 -12.84 -7.41
N ILE A 63 22.59 -11.66 -7.93
CA ILE A 63 22.07 -10.38 -7.43
C ILE A 63 20.55 -10.30 -7.63
N ALA A 64 20.07 -10.54 -8.85
CA ALA A 64 18.65 -10.45 -9.14
C ALA A 64 17.82 -11.43 -8.30
N ALA A 65 18.34 -12.65 -8.10
CA ALA A 65 17.71 -13.64 -7.23
C ALA A 65 17.71 -13.22 -5.74
N GLN A 66 18.80 -12.61 -5.25
CA GLN A 66 18.87 -12.07 -3.88
C GLN A 66 17.88 -10.92 -3.67
N GLU A 67 17.75 -10.03 -4.65
CA GLU A 67 16.79 -8.93 -4.60
C GLU A 67 15.34 -9.47 -4.58
N ALA A 68 14.99 -10.37 -5.51
CA ALA A 68 13.67 -11.01 -5.53
C ALA A 68 13.35 -11.72 -4.20
N ARG A 69 14.34 -12.37 -3.58
CA ARG A 69 14.20 -13.02 -2.27
C ARG A 69 13.89 -12.01 -1.17
N LEU A 70 14.58 -10.88 -1.14
CA LEU A 70 14.34 -9.82 -0.15
C LEU A 70 12.92 -9.23 -0.29
N TRP A 71 12.49 -8.95 -1.52
CA TRP A 71 11.14 -8.46 -1.80
C TRP A 71 10.07 -9.47 -1.35
N LEU A 72 10.29 -10.76 -1.57
CA LEU A 72 9.38 -11.82 -1.12
C LEU A 72 9.31 -11.92 0.40
N GLU A 73 10.44 -11.84 1.10
CA GLU A 73 10.48 -11.82 2.56
C GLU A 73 9.67 -10.66 3.13
N LEU A 74 9.82 -9.47 2.54
CA LEU A 74 9.04 -8.29 2.91
C LEU A 74 7.54 -8.49 2.63
N ALA A 75 7.18 -9.13 1.51
CA ALA A 75 5.79 -9.42 1.18
C ALA A 75 5.14 -10.38 2.19
N VAL A 76 5.88 -11.37 2.67
CA VAL A 76 5.40 -12.28 3.73
C VAL A 76 5.16 -11.53 5.04
N GLN A 77 6.08 -10.65 5.44
CA GLN A 77 5.89 -9.80 6.63
C GLN A 77 4.66 -8.93 6.51
N LEU A 78 4.45 -8.31 5.35
CA LEU A 78 3.30 -7.47 5.08
C LEU A 78 1.99 -8.27 5.12
N ARG A 79 1.95 -9.44 4.48
CA ARG A 79 0.81 -10.37 4.57
C ARG A 79 0.46 -10.68 6.01
N ASN A 80 1.45 -10.99 6.84
CA ASN A 80 1.21 -11.30 8.25
C ASN A 80 0.61 -10.10 9.00
N LYS A 81 1.15 -8.89 8.78
CA LYS A 81 0.62 -7.65 9.39
C LYS A 81 -0.80 -7.33 8.96
N LEU A 82 -1.14 -7.56 7.69
CA LEU A 82 -2.50 -7.36 7.18
C LEU A 82 -3.49 -8.36 7.80
N VAL A 83 -3.07 -9.62 7.96
CA VAL A 83 -3.89 -10.65 8.62
C VAL A 83 -4.10 -10.31 10.10
N GLU A 84 -3.05 -9.87 10.80
CA GLU A 84 -3.14 -9.39 12.20
C GLU A 84 -4.11 -8.21 12.31
N ALA A 85 -3.98 -7.20 11.45
CA ALA A 85 -4.85 -6.03 11.45
C ALA A 85 -6.32 -6.39 11.20
N TYR A 86 -6.59 -7.33 10.28
CA TYR A 86 -7.93 -7.83 10.05
C TYR A 86 -8.49 -8.57 11.28
N GLN A 87 -7.68 -9.42 11.91
CA GLN A 87 -8.08 -10.13 13.13
C GLN A 87 -8.39 -9.17 14.28
N GLU A 88 -7.60 -8.10 14.44
CA GLU A 88 -7.82 -7.09 15.48
C GLU A 88 -9.17 -6.37 15.30
N ILE A 89 -9.45 -5.90 14.07
CA ILE A 89 -10.73 -5.25 13.74
C ILE A 89 -11.91 -6.20 14.03
N SER A 90 -11.78 -7.48 13.67
CA SER A 90 -12.81 -8.49 13.93
C SER A 90 -13.05 -8.74 15.42
N ARG A 91 -12.02 -8.58 16.28
CA ARG A 91 -12.14 -8.75 17.74
C ARG A 91 -12.75 -7.53 18.42
N MET A 92 -12.68 -6.34 17.81
CA MET A 92 -13.32 -5.14 18.34
C MET A 92 -14.82 -5.07 18.09
N GLN A 93 -15.36 -5.86 17.15
CA GLN A 93 -16.78 -5.81 16.75
C GLN A 93 -17.69 -6.84 17.46
N ILE A 94 -17.22 -7.46 18.55
CA ILE A 94 -18.06 -8.26 19.46
C ILE A 94 -18.40 -7.50 20.73
#